data_AF-A0A1F6IFB3-F1
#
_entry.id   AF-A0A1F6IFB3-F1
#
_cell.length_a   1.000
_cell.length_b   1.000
_cell.length_c   1.000
_cell.angle_alpha   90.00
_cell.angle_beta   90.00
_cell.angle_gamma   90.00
#
_symmetry.space_group_name_H-M   'P 1'
#
loop_
_entity.id
_entity.type
_entity.pdbx_description
1 polymer ?
#
loop_
_entity_poly.entity_id
_entity_poly.type
_entity_poly.pdbx_seq_one_letter_code
_entity_poly.pdbx_strand_id
1 'polypeptide(L)'
;MVESKVGYPYIEGEYGIPFKDLPLNTRGVTKGGSGKSLHYYIRSNFIEIEDEEFSWYHMYAKVSEGTFIAVVFTRRYITGERHPDLFARKFLIFAYEYFIANGYEIDRISTYWVPSLDKFASSNYDQYSEMLKEGFDPEDAARSTWTGRLAVEFGFTEIEGITKDKSEGITVVFRRPDQN
;
A
#
# COMPACT_ATOMS: atom_id res chain seq x y z
N MET A 1 22.20 2.01 18.10
CA MET A 1 21.39 0.89 17.60
C MET A 1 19.94 1.28 17.77
N VAL A 2 19.30 1.74 16.71
CA VAL A 2 17.87 2.06 16.74
C VAL A 2 17.15 0.74 16.53
N GLU A 3 16.50 0.24 17.58
CA GLU A 3 15.62 -0.91 17.52
C GLU A 3 14.69 -0.76 16.31
N SER A 4 14.73 -1.76 15.45
CA SER A 4 13.98 -1.81 14.23
C SER A 4 12.49 -1.65 14.56
N LYS A 5 11.87 -0.56 14.08
CA LYS A 5 10.42 -0.31 14.07
C LYS A 5 9.71 -1.34 13.17
N VAL A 6 9.86 -2.63 13.48
CA VAL A 6 9.32 -3.80 12.77
C VAL A 6 7.90 -4.00 13.24
N GLY A 7 7.02 -3.17 12.70
CA GLY A 7 5.59 -3.27 12.96
C GLY A 7 4.81 -2.47 11.94
N TYR A 8 5.31 -2.33 10.71
CA TYR A 8 4.57 -1.64 9.66
C TYR A 8 4.52 -2.47 8.37
N PRO A 9 3.33 -2.59 7.75
CA PRO A 9 2.03 -2.07 8.19
C PRO A 9 1.39 -2.84 9.36
N TYR A 10 0.91 -2.07 10.34
CA TYR A 10 0.75 -2.31 11.80
C TYR A 10 0.55 -3.75 12.32
N ILE A 11 1.29 -4.11 13.40
CA ILE A 11 0.98 -5.14 14.43
C ILE A 11 1.73 -4.71 15.72
N GLU A 12 1.13 -4.60 16.91
CA GLU A 12 0.97 -5.75 17.82
C GLU A 12 -0.09 -5.55 18.92
N GLY A 13 -0.92 -6.59 19.09
CA GLY A 13 -2.04 -6.74 20.03
C GLY A 13 -3.42 -6.88 19.35
N GLU A 14 -3.56 -6.34 18.14
CA GLU A 14 -4.84 -5.77 17.74
C GLU A 14 -5.30 -6.13 16.33
N TYR A 15 -6.59 -5.88 16.14
CA TYR A 15 -7.50 -6.46 15.19
C TYR A 15 -7.29 -6.08 13.71
N GLY A 16 -7.78 -6.89 12.77
CA GLY A 16 -7.65 -6.67 11.32
C GLY A 16 -8.90 -7.06 10.52
N ILE A 17 -8.88 -6.82 9.21
CA ILE A 17 -9.94 -7.26 8.30
C ILE A 17 -9.84 -8.78 8.05
N PRO A 18 -10.95 -9.54 8.15
CA PRO A 18 -10.98 -10.94 7.73
C PRO A 18 -11.10 -11.04 6.20
N PHE A 19 -10.01 -10.74 5.47
CA PHE A 19 -10.02 -10.69 3.99
C PHE A 19 -10.57 -11.96 3.33
N LYS A 20 -10.34 -13.13 3.93
CA LYS A 20 -10.82 -14.43 3.42
C LYS A 20 -12.35 -14.58 3.45
N ASP A 21 -13.01 -13.83 4.31
CA ASP A 21 -14.46 -13.93 4.53
C ASP A 21 -15.22 -12.84 3.77
N LEU A 22 -14.51 -11.95 3.07
CA LEU A 22 -15.14 -10.89 2.28
C LEU A 22 -15.78 -11.48 1.01
N PRO A 23 -17.07 -11.21 0.76
CA PRO A 23 -17.70 -11.53 -0.51
C PRO A 23 -16.95 -10.87 -1.68
N LEU A 24 -16.62 -11.68 -2.69
CA LEU A 24 -15.91 -11.24 -3.89
C LEU A 24 -16.90 -10.71 -4.95
N ASN A 25 -16.42 -9.86 -5.87
CA ASN A 25 -17.22 -9.28 -6.97
C ASN A 25 -18.48 -8.53 -6.50
N THR A 26 -18.40 -7.87 -5.35
CA THR A 26 -19.51 -7.09 -4.78
C THR A 26 -19.01 -5.91 -3.94
N ARG A 27 -19.95 -5.11 -3.46
CA ARG A 27 -19.75 -4.03 -2.48
C ARG A 27 -20.57 -4.32 -1.23
N GLY A 28 -20.06 -3.92 -0.07
CA GLY A 28 -20.78 -4.07 1.18
C GLY A 28 -20.09 -3.41 2.37
N VAL A 29 -20.56 -3.76 3.56
CA VAL A 29 -19.98 -3.36 4.84
C VAL A 29 -19.57 -4.61 5.59
N THR A 30 -18.41 -4.57 6.23
CA THR A 30 -17.93 -5.60 7.14
C THR A 30 -17.53 -4.99 8.48
N LYS A 31 -17.30 -5.83 9.48
CA LYS A 31 -16.66 -5.43 10.74
C LYS A 31 -15.20 -5.84 10.72
N GLY A 32 -14.31 -4.87 10.90
CA GLY A 32 -12.93 -5.15 11.30
C GLY A 32 -12.94 -5.79 12.68
N GLY A 33 -11.88 -6.50 13.05
CA GLY A 33 -11.86 -7.13 14.37
C GLY A 33 -11.94 -6.09 15.51
N SER A 34 -11.58 -4.82 15.28
CA SER A 34 -11.69 -3.76 16.31
C SER A 34 -13.14 -3.37 16.60
N GLY A 35 -14.10 -3.91 15.82
CA GLY A 35 -15.51 -3.54 15.84
C GLY A 35 -15.85 -2.37 14.92
N LYS A 36 -14.85 -1.71 14.32
CA LYS A 36 -15.06 -0.66 13.30
C LYS A 36 -15.73 -1.21 12.06
N SER A 37 -16.64 -0.42 11.50
CA SER A 37 -17.27 -0.71 10.22
C SER A 37 -16.36 -0.29 9.08
N LEU A 38 -16.25 -1.14 8.07
CA LEU A 38 -15.45 -0.88 6.89
C LEU A 38 -16.30 -1.13 5.64
N HIS A 39 -16.34 -0.17 4.72
CA HIS A 39 -16.87 -0.43 3.38
C HIS A 39 -15.82 -1.21 2.60
N TYR A 40 -16.29 -2.20 1.85
CA TYR A 40 -15.46 -2.91 0.89
C TYR A 40 -16.10 -2.84 -0.48
N TYR A 41 -15.23 -2.81 -1.50
CA TYR A 41 -15.62 -2.89 -2.88
C TYR A 41 -14.62 -3.73 -3.66
N ILE A 42 -15.06 -4.91 -4.07
CA ILE A 42 -14.23 -5.92 -4.72
C ILE A 42 -14.83 -6.20 -6.10
N ARG A 43 -14.02 -6.04 -7.13
CA ARG A 43 -14.30 -6.39 -8.53
C ARG A 43 -13.11 -7.18 -9.08
N SER A 44 -13.24 -7.76 -10.27
CA SER A 44 -12.17 -8.55 -10.88
C SER A 44 -10.83 -7.81 -10.98
N ASN A 45 -10.82 -6.50 -11.24
CA ASN A 45 -9.60 -5.69 -11.39
C ASN A 45 -9.42 -4.57 -10.35
N PHE A 46 -10.25 -4.53 -9.31
CA PHE A 46 -10.27 -3.43 -8.35
C PHE A 46 -10.68 -3.92 -6.97
N ILE A 47 -9.96 -3.50 -5.94
CA ILE A 47 -10.26 -3.77 -4.53
C ILE A 47 -10.07 -2.47 -3.77
N GLU A 48 -11.07 -2.05 -3.00
CA GLU A 48 -11.00 -0.91 -2.09
C GLU A 48 -11.60 -1.29 -0.74
N ILE A 49 -10.95 -0.82 0.31
CA ILE A 49 -11.45 -0.90 1.68
C ILE A 49 -11.29 0.49 2.32
N GLU A 50 -12.36 1.02 2.89
CA GLU A 50 -12.36 2.31 3.59
C GLU A 50 -13.07 2.19 4.94
N ASP A 51 -12.66 2.99 5.93
CA ASP A 51 -13.40 3.13 7.19
C ASP A 51 -14.71 3.91 6.95
N GLU A 52 -15.81 3.41 7.51
CA GLU A 52 -17.16 4.00 7.32
C GLU A 52 -17.31 5.37 7.98
N GLU A 53 -16.66 5.60 9.13
CA GLU A 53 -16.74 6.85 9.87
C GLU A 53 -15.73 7.88 9.33
N PHE A 54 -14.57 7.40 8.90
CA PHE A 54 -13.39 8.18 8.55
C PHE A 54 -12.80 7.69 7.23
N SER A 55 -13.50 7.93 6.12
CA SER A 55 -13.13 7.46 4.77
C SER A 55 -11.75 7.91 4.25
N TRP A 56 -11.11 8.86 4.92
CA TRP A 56 -9.69 9.17 4.66
C TRP A 56 -8.75 8.01 5.06
N TYR A 57 -9.19 7.10 5.92
CA TYR A 57 -8.56 5.81 6.11
C TYR A 57 -9.07 4.85 5.04
N HIS A 58 -8.24 4.61 4.03
CA HIS A 58 -8.56 3.67 2.99
C HIS A 58 -7.33 3.04 2.37
N MET A 59 -7.56 1.92 1.71
CA MET A 59 -6.58 1.24 0.88
C MET A 59 -7.30 0.82 -0.39
N TYR A 60 -6.67 1.03 -1.54
CA TYR A 60 -7.16 0.44 -2.77
C TYR A 60 -6.02 -0.12 -3.61
N ALA A 61 -6.37 -1.11 -4.41
CA ALA A 61 -5.51 -1.72 -5.39
C ALA A 61 -6.30 -1.98 -6.67
N LYS A 62 -5.67 -1.81 -7.82
CA LYS A 62 -6.26 -2.14 -9.12
C LYS A 62 -5.23 -2.67 -10.10
N VAL A 63 -5.69 -3.39 -11.11
CA VAL A 63 -4.86 -3.73 -12.27
C VAL A 63 -5.35 -2.97 -13.49
N SER A 64 -4.41 -2.35 -14.19
CA SER A 64 -4.61 -1.68 -15.47
C SER A 64 -3.37 -1.86 -16.32
N GLU A 65 -3.51 -2.35 -17.55
CA GLU A 65 -2.41 -2.47 -18.51
C GLU A 65 -1.15 -3.15 -17.92
N GLY A 66 -1.32 -4.32 -17.30
CA GLY A 66 -0.21 -5.07 -16.68
C GLY A 66 0.32 -4.48 -15.36
N THR A 67 -0.18 -3.31 -14.94
CA THR A 67 0.31 -2.63 -13.74
C THR A 67 -0.61 -2.85 -12.55
N PHE A 68 -0.08 -3.40 -11.46
CA PHE A 68 -0.71 -3.41 -10.14
C PHE A 68 -0.49 -2.05 -9.46
N ILE A 69 -1.55 -1.25 -9.38
CA ILE A 69 -1.54 0.10 -8.81
C ILE A 69 -2.08 0.03 -7.39
N ALA A 70 -1.33 0.52 -6.42
CA ALA A 70 -1.66 0.44 -5.01
C ALA A 70 -1.54 1.80 -4.30
N VAL A 71 -2.54 2.11 -3.47
CA VAL A 71 -2.60 3.33 -2.66
C VAL A 71 -3.05 2.98 -1.24
N VAL A 72 -2.38 3.57 -0.26
CA VAL A 72 -2.53 3.22 1.16
C VAL A 72 -2.55 4.49 2.00
N PHE A 73 -3.66 4.73 2.68
CA PHE A 73 -3.83 5.79 3.67
C PHE A 73 -4.31 5.18 4.98
N THR A 74 -3.37 4.75 5.81
CA THR A 74 -3.66 4.07 7.08
C THR A 74 -3.08 4.78 8.29
N ARG A 75 -2.52 5.98 8.09
CA ARG A 75 -1.89 6.79 9.13
C ARG A 75 -2.31 8.25 9.02
N ARG A 76 -2.71 8.82 10.14
CA ARG A 76 -3.04 10.23 10.28
C ARG A 76 -1.76 11.07 10.40
N TYR A 77 -1.71 12.19 9.69
CA TYR A 77 -0.55 13.09 9.75
C TYR A 77 -0.35 13.70 11.14
N ILE A 78 -1.41 14.35 11.66
CA ILE A 78 -1.33 15.15 12.89
C ILE A 78 -0.93 14.32 14.11
N THR A 79 -1.53 13.14 14.28
CA THR A 79 -1.33 12.31 15.49
C THR A 79 -0.34 11.18 15.27
N GLY A 80 -0.02 10.83 14.01
CA GLY A 80 0.71 9.61 13.68
C GLY A 80 -0.08 8.33 13.95
N GLU A 81 -1.32 8.44 14.42
CA GLU A 81 -2.23 7.32 14.70
C GLU A 81 -2.45 6.48 13.45
N ARG A 82 -2.49 5.17 13.63
CA ARG A 82 -2.74 4.22 12.55
C ARG A 82 -4.13 3.61 12.72
N HIS A 83 -4.79 3.34 11.61
CA HIS A 83 -6.06 2.64 11.66
C HIS A 83 -5.85 1.21 12.20
N PRO A 84 -6.63 0.77 13.20
CA PRO A 84 -6.44 -0.54 13.82
C PRO A 84 -6.63 -1.68 12.82
N ASP A 85 -7.65 -1.64 11.94
CA ASP A 85 -7.92 -2.77 11.03
C ASP A 85 -7.29 -2.71 9.62
N LEU A 86 -6.73 -1.57 9.18
CA LEU A 86 -6.24 -1.41 7.80
C LEU A 86 -4.79 -1.86 7.66
N PHE A 87 -4.58 -3.18 7.66
CA PHE A 87 -3.27 -3.81 7.51
C PHE A 87 -2.79 -3.82 6.06
N ALA A 88 -2.13 -2.74 5.65
CA ALA A 88 -1.76 -2.50 4.25
C ALA A 88 -0.96 -3.61 3.56
N ARG A 89 -0.05 -4.31 4.24
CA ARG A 89 0.77 -5.37 3.63
C ARG A 89 -0.08 -6.61 3.39
N LYS A 90 -0.94 -6.98 4.36
CA LYS A 90 -1.91 -8.06 4.17
C LYS A 90 -2.88 -7.73 3.04
N PHE A 91 -3.34 -6.47 2.98
CA PHE A 91 -4.18 -5.99 1.89
C PHE A 91 -3.48 -6.10 0.52
N LEU A 92 -2.25 -5.61 0.38
CA LEU A 92 -1.54 -5.66 -0.90
C LEU A 92 -1.21 -7.09 -1.34
N ILE A 93 -0.86 -7.98 -0.41
CA ILE A 93 -0.68 -9.42 -0.70
C ILE A 93 -2.00 -10.02 -1.17
N PHE A 94 -3.08 -9.84 -0.42
CA PHE A 94 -4.39 -10.33 -0.78
C PHE A 94 -4.82 -9.83 -2.17
N ALA A 95 -4.65 -8.53 -2.43
CA ALA A 95 -5.05 -7.94 -3.70
C ALA A 95 -4.21 -8.48 -4.87
N TYR A 96 -2.89 -8.59 -4.68
CA TYR A 96 -2.00 -9.16 -5.68
C TYR A 96 -2.39 -10.60 -6.02
N GLU A 97 -2.52 -11.46 -5.00
CA GLU A 97 -2.93 -12.86 -5.19
C GLU A 97 -4.30 -12.98 -5.84
N TYR A 98 -5.26 -12.15 -5.43
CA TYR A 98 -6.60 -12.12 -6.01
C TYR A 98 -6.55 -11.76 -7.50
N PHE A 99 -5.74 -10.78 -7.92
CA PHE A 99 -5.64 -10.42 -9.34
C PHE A 99 -4.94 -11.51 -10.16
N ILE A 100 -3.88 -12.12 -9.64
CA ILE A 100 -3.25 -13.28 -10.30
C ILE A 100 -4.27 -14.43 -10.47
N ALA A 101 -5.06 -14.73 -9.44
CA ALA A 101 -6.09 -15.76 -9.49
C ALA A 101 -7.22 -15.44 -10.50
N ASN A 102 -7.46 -14.16 -10.79
CA ASN A 102 -8.39 -13.73 -11.84
C ASN A 102 -7.77 -13.70 -13.25
N GLY A 103 -6.53 -14.18 -13.41
CA GLY A 103 -5.86 -14.31 -14.70
C GLY A 103 -5.20 -13.04 -15.20
N TYR A 104 -4.97 -12.03 -14.34
CA TYR A 104 -4.19 -10.86 -14.72
C TYR A 104 -2.71 -11.21 -14.77
N GLU A 105 -2.07 -10.89 -15.90
CA GLU A 105 -0.61 -10.84 -16.01
C GLU A 105 -0.14 -9.49 -15.47
N ILE A 106 0.74 -9.51 -14.46
CA ILE A 106 1.24 -8.30 -13.80
C ILE A 106 2.75 -8.23 -13.96
N ASP A 107 3.21 -7.24 -14.73
CA ASP A 107 4.62 -6.98 -15.03
C ASP A 107 5.18 -5.73 -14.32
N ARG A 108 4.29 -4.88 -13.79
CA ARG A 108 4.62 -3.69 -13.01
C ARG A 108 3.85 -3.60 -11.70
N ILE A 109 4.46 -2.95 -10.71
CA ILE A 109 3.80 -2.45 -9.50
C ILE A 109 4.04 -0.96 -9.36
N SER A 110 2.97 -0.19 -9.26
CA SER A 110 2.99 1.26 -9.06
C SER A 110 2.42 1.60 -7.70
N THR A 111 3.17 2.34 -6.89
CA THR A 111 2.71 2.81 -5.59
C THR A 111 2.79 4.32 -5.51
N TYR A 112 1.75 4.94 -4.93
CA TYR A 112 1.70 6.39 -4.73
C TYR A 112 1.89 6.73 -3.25
N TRP A 113 2.82 7.64 -2.97
CA TRP A 113 3.18 8.08 -1.63
C TRP A 113 2.89 9.56 -1.52
N VAL A 114 1.83 9.89 -0.77
CA VAL A 114 1.52 11.28 -0.48
C VAL A 114 2.55 11.90 0.44
N PRO A 115 2.83 13.21 0.27
CA PRO A 115 3.50 13.94 1.31
C PRO A 115 2.61 13.96 2.56
N SER A 116 3.26 14.15 3.69
CA SER A 116 2.60 14.36 4.97
C SER A 116 1.83 15.69 4.93
N LEU A 117 0.55 15.64 4.54
CA LEU A 117 -0.36 16.77 4.33
C LEU A 117 -1.61 16.59 5.19
N ASP A 118 -1.96 17.61 5.99
CA ASP A 118 -3.17 17.80 6.82
C ASP A 118 -3.80 16.55 7.47
N LYS A 119 -4.35 15.64 6.66
CA LYS A 119 -5.11 14.46 7.11
C LYS A 119 -4.31 13.15 7.07
N PHE A 120 -3.30 13.02 6.22
CA PHE A 120 -2.64 11.74 5.94
C PHE A 120 -1.12 11.85 5.86
N ALA A 121 -0.45 10.79 6.31
CA ALA A 121 1.00 10.64 6.19
C ALA A 121 1.37 9.29 5.60
N SER A 122 2.28 9.28 4.64
CA SER A 122 2.85 8.06 4.09
C SER A 122 4.18 7.76 4.76
N SER A 123 4.28 6.59 5.41
CA SER A 123 5.57 6.13 5.93
C SER A 123 6.61 5.89 4.83
N ASN A 124 6.17 5.59 3.60
CA ASN A 124 7.09 5.50 2.47
C ASN A 124 7.65 6.86 2.11
N TYR A 125 6.78 7.88 2.05
CA TYR A 125 7.21 9.25 1.75
C TYR A 125 8.22 9.75 2.79
N ASP A 126 7.90 9.57 4.08
CA ASP A 126 8.76 10.00 5.18
C ASP A 126 10.12 9.28 5.12
N GLN A 127 10.12 7.95 4.94
CA GLN A 127 11.33 7.15 4.86
C GLN A 127 12.17 7.52 3.63
N TYR A 128 11.54 7.61 2.46
CA TYR A 128 12.19 7.96 1.22
C TYR A 128 12.84 9.35 1.30
N SER A 129 12.08 10.34 1.78
CA SER A 129 12.55 11.72 1.92
C SER A 129 13.72 11.81 2.90
N GLU A 130 13.70 11.05 3.99
CA GLU A 130 14.80 11.05 4.95
C GLU A 130 16.08 10.43 4.36
N MET A 131 15.95 9.30 3.66
CA MET A 131 17.09 8.66 2.99
C MET A 131 17.71 9.56 1.91
N LEU A 132 16.89 10.29 1.16
CA LEU A 132 17.43 11.28 0.20
C LEU A 132 18.23 12.39 0.88
N LYS A 133 17.79 12.88 2.05
CA LYS A 133 18.56 13.88 2.82
C LYS A 133 19.87 13.31 3.36
N GLU A 134 19.88 12.02 3.71
CA GLU A 134 21.07 11.29 4.12
C GLU A 134 22.04 11.00 2.95
N GLY A 135 21.65 11.33 1.72
CA GLY A 135 22.50 11.20 0.52
C GLY A 135 22.40 9.85 -0.18
N PHE A 136 21.38 9.05 0.11
CA PHE A 136 21.13 7.80 -0.60
C PHE A 136 20.69 8.08 -2.05
N ASP A 137 21.04 7.14 -2.94
CA ASP A 137 20.50 7.13 -4.30
C ASP A 137 18.96 7.00 -4.29
N PRO A 138 18.23 7.72 -5.15
CA PRO A 138 16.77 7.64 -5.22
C PRO A 138 16.22 6.23 -5.41
N GLU A 139 16.84 5.40 -6.24
CA GLU A 139 16.35 4.04 -6.46
C GLU A 139 16.52 3.17 -5.22
N ASP A 140 17.67 3.27 -4.56
CA ASP A 140 17.94 2.52 -3.33
C ASP A 140 17.07 2.98 -2.16
N ALA A 141 16.81 4.29 -2.05
CA ALA A 141 15.85 4.84 -1.12
C ALA A 141 14.44 4.29 -1.39
N ALA A 142 14.02 4.22 -2.65
CA ALA A 142 12.71 3.68 -3.03
C ALA A 142 12.57 2.18 -2.71
N ARG A 143 13.58 1.36 -3.05
CA ARG A 143 13.64 -0.08 -2.70
C ARG A 143 13.62 -0.30 -1.19
N SER A 144 14.20 0.61 -0.43
CA SER A 144 14.29 0.53 1.02
C SER A 144 12.97 0.86 1.73
N THR A 145 11.97 1.44 1.05
CA THR A 145 10.64 1.64 1.62
C THR A 145 9.90 0.32 1.85
N TRP A 146 8.85 0.27 2.68
CA TRP A 146 8.15 -1.00 2.92
C TRP A 146 7.41 -1.50 1.67
N THR A 147 6.87 -0.61 0.84
CA THR A 147 6.30 -1.00 -0.46
C THR A 147 7.38 -1.41 -1.46
N GLY A 148 8.56 -0.79 -1.41
CA GLY A 148 9.70 -1.22 -2.23
C GLY A 148 10.16 -2.63 -1.86
N ARG A 149 10.29 -2.93 -0.56
CA ARG A 149 10.59 -4.28 -0.09
C ARG A 149 9.52 -5.29 -0.50
N LEU A 150 8.24 -4.93 -0.41
CA LEU A 150 7.14 -5.80 -0.86
C LEU A 150 7.17 -6.02 -2.38
N ALA A 151 7.48 -4.99 -3.18
CA ALA A 151 7.65 -5.13 -4.62
C ALA A 151 8.79 -6.12 -4.95
N VAL A 152 9.92 -6.02 -4.25
CA VAL A 152 11.04 -6.97 -4.38
C VAL A 152 10.63 -8.38 -3.96
N GLU A 153 9.86 -8.54 -2.88
CA GLU A 153 9.32 -9.85 -2.45
C GLU A 153 8.43 -10.51 -3.53
N PHE A 154 7.70 -9.71 -4.32
CA PHE A 154 6.92 -10.21 -5.47
C PHE A 154 7.76 -10.41 -6.76
N GLY A 155 9.04 -10.07 -6.73
CA GLY A 155 9.97 -10.20 -7.86
C GLY A 155 10.03 -9.00 -8.80
N PHE A 156 9.53 -7.82 -8.38
CA PHE A 156 9.70 -6.56 -9.09
C PHE A 156 10.95 -5.85 -8.55
N THR A 157 12.12 -6.16 -9.12
CA THR A 157 13.41 -5.72 -8.58
C THR A 157 13.97 -4.46 -9.25
N GLU A 158 13.49 -4.14 -10.45
CA GLU A 158 13.95 -2.98 -11.21
C GLU A 158 13.01 -1.79 -11.03
N ILE A 159 13.55 -0.57 -11.08
CA ILE A 159 12.75 0.65 -11.03
C ILE A 159 12.59 1.15 -12.46
N GLU A 160 11.35 1.25 -12.92
CA GLU A 160 11.02 1.81 -14.23
C GLU A 160 10.94 3.34 -14.16
N GLY A 161 10.48 3.88 -13.02
CA GLY A 161 10.42 5.32 -12.83
C GLY A 161 10.05 5.75 -11.42
N ILE A 162 10.59 6.90 -11.03
CA ILE A 162 10.20 7.66 -9.84
C ILE A 162 9.77 9.03 -10.32
N THR A 163 8.48 9.36 -10.14
CA THR A 163 7.94 10.66 -10.55
C THR A 163 7.37 11.39 -9.35
N LYS A 164 7.44 12.71 -9.41
CA LYS A 164 6.89 13.61 -8.40
C LYS A 164 5.84 14.48 -9.05
N ASP A 165 4.63 14.51 -8.49
CA ASP A 165 3.54 15.33 -9.00
C ASP A 165 3.60 16.77 -8.45
N LYS A 166 2.67 17.61 -8.92
CA LYS A 166 2.58 19.03 -8.49
C LYS A 166 2.21 19.20 -7.02
N SER A 167 1.64 18.18 -6.39
CA SER A 167 1.29 18.14 -4.98
C SER A 167 2.42 17.51 -4.15
N GLU A 168 3.60 17.34 -4.74
CA GLU A 168 4.79 16.71 -4.17
C GLU A 168 4.64 15.20 -3.91
N GLY A 169 3.54 14.58 -4.35
CA GLY A 169 3.31 13.15 -4.23
C GLY A 169 4.26 12.36 -5.11
N ILE A 170 4.77 11.25 -4.57
CA ILE A 170 5.77 10.40 -5.24
C ILE A 170 5.09 9.16 -5.78
N THR A 171 5.21 8.91 -7.08
CA THR A 171 4.85 7.63 -7.68
C THR A 171 6.12 6.86 -8.01
N VAL A 172 6.21 5.61 -7.53
CA VAL A 172 7.28 4.70 -7.90
C VAL A 172 6.71 3.50 -8.62
N VAL A 173 7.28 3.21 -9.79
CA VAL A 173 6.96 2.05 -10.62
C VAL A 173 8.13 1.08 -10.58
N PHE A 174 7.89 -0.12 -10.05
CA PHE A 174 8.82 -1.24 -10.14
C PHE A 174 8.37 -2.20 -11.25
N ARG A 175 9.33 -2.80 -11.94
CA ARG A 175 9.10 -3.79 -12.99
C ARG A 175 9.82 -5.09 -12.68
N ARG A 176 9.35 -6.19 -13.26
CA ARG A 176 10.10 -7.44 -13.28
C ARG A 176 11.37 -7.24 -14.13
N PRO A 177 12.49 -7.90 -13.80
CA PRO A 177 13.65 -7.91 -14.67
C PRO A 177 13.28 -8.57 -16.00
N ASP A 178 13.87 -8.07 -17.08
CA ASP A 178 13.66 -8.65 -18.41
C ASP A 178 14.12 -10.12 -18.38
N GLN A 179 13.20 -11.05 -18.70
CA GLN A 179 13.54 -12.46 -18.85
C GLN A 179 14.23 -12.63 -20.21
N ASN A 180 15.56 -12.50 -20.23
CA ASN A 180 16.39 -12.91 -21.36
C ASN A 180 16.40 -14.44 -21.51
#